data_AF-A0A914G7Z2-F1
#
_entry.id   AF-A0A914G7Z2-F1
#
_cell.length_a   1.000
_cell.length_b   1.000
_cell.length_c   1.000
_cell.angle_alpha   90.00
_cell.angle_beta   90.00
_cell.angle_gamma   90.00
#
_symmetry.space_group_name_H-M   'P 1'
#
loop_
_entity.id
_entity.type
_entity.pdbx_description
1 polymer ?
#
loop_
_entity_poly.entity_id
_entity_poly.type
_entity_poly.pdbx_seq_one_letter_code
_entity_poly.pdbx_strand_id
1 'polypeptide(L)'
;MLISIFFGCSFLLLCSSEFAGKSSSKLKLRSLSPEDRCIADIQKQIKGRNLSKNLGGIVGVGWDSLTNEVTLPVFSQKYKLCRTVPDGDFLVPDNVMVLPIQEARISKSSEMHENFNSFKKSEGGSMTVSGGGGLPGIATVSGSLSVATKIGKEHMEKHKRTAFSNKIEYDAYTLIGTEKAGFDEVFQDRLNDILNA
;
A
#
# COMPACT_ATOMS: atom_id res chain seq x y z
N MET A 1 33.64 23.68 -5.75
CA MET A 1 33.78 22.71 -4.66
C MET A 1 33.21 23.34 -3.40
N LEU A 2 31.99 22.93 -3.04
CA LEU A 2 31.41 23.09 -1.70
C LEU A 2 30.30 22.03 -1.63
N ILE A 3 30.54 21.03 -0.79
CA ILE A 3 29.66 19.90 -0.51
C ILE A 3 28.72 20.37 0.60
N SER A 4 27.41 20.32 0.35
CA SER A 4 26.40 20.41 1.40
C SER A 4 25.62 19.09 1.43
N ILE A 5 25.93 18.30 2.45
CA ILE A 5 25.24 17.08 2.85
C ILE A 5 24.01 17.49 3.67
N PHE A 6 22.81 17.08 3.27
CA PHE A 6 21.65 17.06 4.15
C PHE A 6 21.30 15.61 4.48
N PHE A 7 21.66 15.20 5.70
CA PHE A 7 21.15 14.00 6.35
C PHE A 7 19.79 14.33 6.96
N GLY A 8 18.72 13.80 6.36
CA GLY A 8 17.38 13.76 6.94
C GLY A 8 16.96 12.30 7.10
N CYS A 9 17.52 11.63 8.09
CA CYS A 9 17.21 10.25 8.44
C CYS A 9 16.08 10.23 9.48
N SER A 10 15.00 9.52 9.22
CA SER A 10 14.18 8.87 10.26
C SER A 10 13.81 7.48 9.76
N PHE A 11 14.87 6.67 9.61
CA PHE A 11 14.78 5.21 9.72
C PHE A 11 14.60 4.87 11.19
N LEU A 12 13.48 4.25 11.56
CA LEU A 12 13.43 3.37 12.73
C LEU A 12 13.84 1.97 12.27
N LEU A 13 15.16 1.77 12.17
CA LEU A 13 15.78 0.43 12.13
C LEU A 13 16.33 0.16 13.52
N LEU A 14 15.60 -0.61 14.33
CA LEU A 14 16.17 -1.30 15.48
C LEU A 14 16.81 -2.59 14.94
N CYS A 15 18.11 -2.54 14.69
CA CYS A 15 18.93 -3.71 14.40
C CYS A 15 19.59 -4.16 15.70
N SER A 16 19.06 -5.21 16.32
CA SER A 16 19.74 -5.94 17.40
C SER A 16 20.57 -7.06 16.77
N SER A 17 21.88 -7.03 17.01
CA SER A 17 22.80 -8.12 16.62
C SER A 17 23.07 -9.04 17.82
N GLU A 18 23.50 -10.26 17.49
CA GLU A 18 24.00 -11.38 18.34
C GLU A 18 23.00 -12.51 18.68
N PHE A 19 23.06 -13.61 17.92
CA PHE A 19 23.87 -14.80 18.29
C PHE A 19 23.82 -15.83 17.13
N ALA A 20 24.99 -16.18 16.61
CA ALA A 20 25.14 -17.28 15.67
C ALA A 20 24.98 -18.62 16.42
N GLY A 21 23.77 -19.20 16.35
CA GLY A 21 23.47 -20.54 16.84
C GLY A 21 23.12 -21.46 15.68
N LYS A 22 24.09 -22.26 15.22
CA LYS A 22 23.89 -23.31 14.22
C LYS A 22 23.09 -24.45 14.85
N SER A 23 21.77 -24.47 14.66
CA SER A 23 20.92 -25.60 15.07
C SER A 23 20.27 -26.23 13.84
N SER A 24 20.84 -27.37 13.44
CA SER A 24 20.27 -28.27 12.45
C SER A 24 19.08 -28.99 13.09
N SER A 25 17.90 -28.37 13.02
CA SER A 25 16.64 -29.07 13.29
C SER A 25 15.96 -29.39 11.97
N LYS A 26 15.89 -30.69 11.63
CA LYS A 26 15.03 -31.26 10.59
C LYS A 26 13.68 -30.53 10.60
N LEU A 27 13.46 -29.64 9.62
CA LEU A 27 12.20 -28.94 9.46
C LEU A 27 11.17 -29.97 9.00
N LYS A 28 10.33 -30.41 9.93
CA LYS A 28 9.16 -31.23 9.65
C LYS A 28 8.31 -30.43 8.67
N LEU A 29 8.11 -30.96 7.46
CA LEU A 29 7.40 -30.32 6.35
C LEU A 29 5.98 -29.94 6.83
N ARG A 30 5.80 -28.72 7.35
CA ARG A 30 4.48 -28.09 7.41
C ARG A 30 4.09 -27.86 5.95
N SER A 31 2.90 -28.31 5.57
CA SER A 31 2.33 -28.01 4.26
C SER A 31 2.45 -26.50 4.02
N LEU A 32 3.29 -26.09 3.08
CA LEU A 32 3.45 -24.70 2.65
C LEU A 32 2.07 -24.15 2.28
N SER A 33 1.79 -22.90 2.67
CA SER A 33 0.57 -22.25 2.24
C SER A 33 0.52 -22.23 0.69
N PRO A 34 -0.67 -22.19 0.07
CA PRO A 34 -0.78 -22.09 -1.39
C PRO A 34 0.08 -20.95 -1.98
N GLU A 35 0.19 -19.83 -1.27
CA GLU A 35 1.02 -18.69 -1.65
C GLU A 35 2.52 -19.02 -1.59
N ASP A 36 2.99 -19.61 -0.48
CA ASP A 36 4.40 -19.99 -0.33
C ASP A 36 4.84 -21.01 -1.39
N ARG A 37 3.91 -21.87 -1.84
CA ARG A 37 4.15 -22.79 -2.97
C ARG A 37 4.32 -22.05 -4.28
N CYS A 38 3.42 -21.11 -4.60
CA CYS A 38 3.56 -20.30 -5.81
C CYS A 38 4.86 -19.49 -5.80
N ILE A 39 5.20 -18.88 -4.67
CA ILE A 39 6.46 -18.13 -4.52
C ILE A 39 7.66 -19.06 -4.75
N ALA A 40 7.68 -20.24 -4.12
CA ALA A 40 8.77 -21.19 -4.28
C ALA A 40 8.91 -21.71 -5.73
N ASP A 41 7.80 -21.93 -6.43
CA ASP A 41 7.83 -22.44 -7.82
C ASP A 41 8.22 -21.35 -8.82
N ILE A 42 7.75 -20.11 -8.64
CA ILE A 42 8.17 -18.97 -9.46
C ILE A 42 9.65 -18.65 -9.21
N GLN A 43 10.12 -18.67 -7.95
CA GLN A 43 11.53 -18.48 -7.62
C GLN A 43 12.45 -19.53 -8.26
N LYS A 44 11.97 -20.77 -8.46
CA LYS A 44 12.73 -21.80 -9.22
C LYS A 44 12.78 -21.50 -10.71
N GLN A 45 11.72 -20.94 -11.29
CA GLN A 45 11.67 -20.60 -12.71
C GLN A 45 12.52 -19.37 -13.02
N ILE A 46 12.54 -18.39 -12.12
CA ILE A 46 13.32 -17.17 -12.27
C ILE A 46 14.70 -17.36 -11.62
N LYS A 47 15.60 -18.07 -12.32
CA LYS A 47 17.01 -18.20 -11.90
C LYS A 47 17.61 -16.80 -11.67
N GLY A 48 17.85 -16.46 -10.39
CA GLY A 48 18.63 -15.29 -9.99
C GLY A 48 17.85 -14.00 -9.70
N ARG A 49 16.50 -14.00 -9.73
CA ARG A 49 15.73 -12.89 -9.15
C ARG A 49 15.00 -13.36 -7.89
N ASN A 50 15.16 -12.62 -6.80
CA ASN A 50 14.34 -12.81 -5.62
C ASN A 50 12.95 -12.25 -5.94
N LEU A 51 11.98 -13.12 -6.21
CA LEU A 51 10.57 -12.76 -6.18
C LEU A 51 10.23 -12.36 -4.74
N SER A 52 10.34 -11.07 -4.46
CA SER A 52 10.27 -10.54 -3.09
C SER A 52 8.91 -9.95 -2.76
N LYS A 53 7.99 -9.81 -3.73
CA LYS A 53 6.82 -8.95 -3.55
C LYS A 53 5.54 -9.55 -4.15
N ASN A 54 4.56 -9.73 -3.28
CA ASN A 54 3.17 -10.01 -3.61
C ASN A 54 2.42 -8.67 -3.78
N LEU A 55 1.59 -8.52 -4.80
CA LEU A 55 0.68 -7.37 -4.97
C LEU A 55 -0.66 -7.55 -4.23
N GLY A 56 -0.72 -8.52 -3.32
CA GLY A 56 -1.78 -8.67 -2.33
C GLY A 56 -1.90 -7.43 -1.46
N GLY A 57 -3.12 -7.18 -0.97
CA GLY A 57 -3.39 -6.02 -0.11
C GLY A 57 -3.58 -4.68 -0.83
N ILE A 58 -3.58 -4.64 -2.17
CA ILE A 58 -3.77 -3.39 -2.93
C ILE A 58 -5.20 -3.27 -3.49
N VAL A 59 -5.74 -4.36 -4.06
CA VAL A 59 -7.08 -4.40 -4.65
C VAL A 59 -8.01 -5.23 -3.78
N GLY A 60 -9.24 -4.74 -3.57
CA GLY A 60 -10.25 -5.45 -2.79
C GLY A 60 -10.01 -5.40 -1.28
N VAL A 61 -9.20 -4.46 -0.81
CA VAL A 61 -9.04 -4.15 0.62
C VAL A 61 -9.93 -2.99 1.01
N GLY A 62 -10.37 -2.97 2.26
CA GLY A 62 -11.10 -1.83 2.81
C GLY A 62 -10.20 -0.62 2.96
N TRP A 63 -10.78 0.56 2.87
CA TRP A 63 -10.08 1.83 2.99
C TRP A 63 -10.78 2.74 4.01
N ASP A 64 -10.04 3.19 5.02
CA ASP A 64 -10.54 4.23 5.91
C ASP A 64 -10.27 5.61 5.29
N SER A 65 -11.32 6.22 4.78
CA SER A 65 -11.25 7.55 4.16
C SER A 65 -10.82 8.65 5.14
N LEU A 66 -10.97 8.49 6.47
CA LEU A 66 -10.60 9.54 7.43
C LEU A 66 -9.11 9.53 7.75
N THR A 67 -8.55 8.34 7.99
CA THR A 67 -7.12 8.14 8.31
C THR A 67 -6.26 7.98 7.06
N ASN A 68 -6.88 7.69 5.91
CA ASN A 68 -6.21 7.41 4.64
C ASN A 68 -5.33 6.14 4.71
N GLU A 69 -5.84 5.12 5.39
CA GLU A 69 -5.14 3.87 5.66
C GLU A 69 -5.91 2.66 5.12
N VAL A 70 -5.14 1.65 4.70
CA VAL A 70 -5.67 0.33 4.31
C VAL A 70 -6.14 -0.40 5.57
N THR A 71 -7.29 -1.06 5.48
CA THR A 71 -7.88 -1.84 6.57
C THR A 71 -7.86 -3.34 6.21
N LEU A 72 -8.89 -4.09 6.59
CA LEU A 72 -8.97 -5.52 6.31
C LEU A 72 -9.37 -5.80 4.86
N PRO A 73 -8.96 -6.94 4.29
CA PRO A 73 -9.47 -7.42 3.01
C PRO A 73 -11.00 -7.51 3.03
N VAL A 74 -11.63 -7.04 1.95
CA VAL A 74 -13.07 -7.20 1.71
C VAL A 74 -13.30 -8.34 0.73
N PHE A 75 -12.45 -8.44 -0.30
CA PHE A 75 -12.46 -9.52 -1.26
C PHE A 75 -11.41 -10.57 -0.94
N SER A 76 -11.75 -11.83 -1.17
CA SER A 76 -10.85 -12.97 -1.01
C SER A 76 -9.69 -12.86 -2.00
N GLN A 77 -8.47 -12.81 -1.49
CA GLN A 77 -7.23 -12.80 -2.28
C GLN A 77 -6.66 -14.22 -2.35
N LYS A 78 -6.99 -14.95 -3.42
CA LYS A 78 -6.51 -16.32 -3.66
C LYS A 78 -5.45 -16.32 -4.76
N TYR A 79 -4.51 -17.26 -4.67
CA TYR A 79 -3.37 -17.38 -5.58
C TYR A 79 -3.26 -18.77 -6.22
N LYS A 80 -4.39 -19.47 -6.41
CA LYS A 80 -4.40 -20.85 -6.91
C LYS A 80 -3.85 -20.97 -8.33
N LEU A 81 -3.98 -19.92 -9.14
CA LEU A 81 -3.48 -19.91 -10.51
C LEU A 81 -2.01 -19.46 -10.61
N CYS A 82 -1.37 -19.12 -9.47
CA CYS A 82 0.00 -18.61 -9.39
C CYS A 82 0.33 -17.56 -10.47
N ARG A 83 -0.61 -16.64 -10.76
CA ARG A 83 -0.44 -15.66 -11.83
C ARG A 83 0.55 -14.58 -11.42
N THR A 84 1.30 -14.09 -12.38
CA THR A 84 2.21 -12.95 -12.21
C THR A 84 1.81 -11.80 -13.12
N VAL A 85 2.37 -10.63 -12.86
CA VAL A 85 2.40 -9.55 -13.86
C VAL A 85 3.14 -10.02 -15.13
N PRO A 86 2.94 -9.36 -16.29
CA PRO A 86 3.57 -9.77 -17.55
C PRO A 86 5.09 -9.91 -17.49
N ASP A 87 5.75 -9.06 -16.71
CA ASP A 87 7.22 -9.05 -16.55
C ASP A 87 7.73 -10.12 -15.56
N GLY A 88 6.82 -10.86 -14.91
CA GLY A 88 7.13 -11.95 -13.99
C GLY A 88 7.59 -11.55 -12.59
N ASP A 89 7.73 -10.25 -12.31
CA ASP A 89 8.36 -9.77 -11.06
C ASP A 89 7.45 -9.77 -9.83
N PHE A 90 6.14 -9.89 -10.00
CA PHE A 90 5.14 -9.82 -8.92
C PHE A 90 4.05 -10.87 -9.05
N LEU A 91 3.64 -11.44 -7.92
CA LEU A 91 2.50 -12.35 -7.81
C LEU A 91 1.18 -11.55 -7.75
N VAL A 92 0.15 -12.04 -8.45
CA VAL A 92 -1.15 -11.38 -8.62
C VAL A 92 -2.28 -12.31 -8.17
N PRO A 93 -3.26 -11.84 -7.37
CA PRO A 93 -4.42 -12.63 -7.00
C PRO A 93 -5.23 -13.11 -8.22
N ASP A 94 -5.87 -14.27 -8.12
CA ASP A 94 -6.66 -14.93 -9.17
C ASP A 94 -7.84 -14.08 -9.68
N ASN A 95 -8.32 -13.16 -8.85
CA ASN A 95 -9.45 -12.27 -9.10
C ASN A 95 -9.03 -10.84 -9.50
N VAL A 96 -7.76 -10.59 -9.79
CA VAL A 96 -7.25 -9.27 -10.20
C VAL A 96 -6.78 -9.29 -11.66
N MET A 97 -7.16 -8.29 -12.43
CA MET A 97 -6.63 -8.03 -13.76
C MET A 97 -5.51 -6.99 -13.68
N VAL A 98 -4.41 -7.24 -14.41
CA VAL A 98 -3.27 -6.31 -14.50
C VAL A 98 -3.24 -5.73 -15.90
N LEU A 99 -3.24 -4.40 -15.98
CA LEU A 99 -3.03 -3.67 -17.22
C LEU A 99 -1.67 -2.98 -17.16
N PRO A 100 -0.69 -3.39 -17.98
CA PRO A 100 0.59 -2.68 -18.06
C PRO A 100 0.40 -1.32 -18.71
N ILE A 101 1.04 -0.31 -18.14
CA ILE A 101 1.07 1.04 -18.73
C ILE A 101 2.21 1.06 -19.75
N GLN A 102 1.85 1.10 -21.04
CA GLN A 102 2.81 0.92 -22.15
C GLN A 102 3.94 1.96 -22.17
N GLU A 103 3.64 3.19 -21.74
CA GLU A 103 4.61 4.25 -21.58
C GLU A 103 4.69 4.58 -20.09
N ALA A 104 5.74 4.11 -19.43
CA ALA A 104 5.93 4.34 -18.02
C ALA A 104 5.93 5.85 -17.72
N ARG A 105 4.98 6.29 -16.90
CA ARG A 105 4.82 7.70 -16.56
C ARG A 105 5.60 8.01 -15.30
N ILE A 106 6.59 8.89 -15.43
CA ILE A 106 7.28 9.48 -14.28
C ILE A 106 6.74 10.89 -14.11
N SER A 107 5.99 11.13 -13.04
CA SER A 107 5.58 12.46 -12.64
C SER A 107 6.58 13.03 -11.63
N LYS A 108 6.87 14.33 -11.72
CA LYS A 108 7.65 15.06 -10.71
C LYS A 108 6.88 16.32 -10.35
N SER A 109 6.52 16.46 -9.08
CA SER A 109 5.87 17.66 -8.55
C SER A 109 6.68 18.23 -7.39
N SER A 110 6.71 19.55 -7.31
CA SER A 110 7.36 20.32 -6.26
C SER A 110 6.45 21.49 -5.92
N GLU A 111 5.85 21.45 -4.73
CA GLU A 111 4.85 22.43 -4.30
C GLU A 111 5.22 23.04 -2.95
N MET A 112 5.09 24.36 -2.84
CA MET A 112 5.21 25.08 -1.59
C MET A 112 3.82 25.43 -1.07
N HIS A 113 3.56 25.11 0.19
CA HIS A 113 2.27 25.31 0.84
C HIS A 113 2.39 26.41 1.90
N GLU A 114 1.84 27.57 1.59
CA GLU A 114 1.83 28.73 2.50
C GLU A 114 0.83 28.60 3.66
N ASN A 115 -0.19 27.74 3.50
CA ASN A 115 -1.19 27.51 4.53
C ASN A 115 -1.58 26.04 4.60
N PHE A 116 -2.12 25.63 5.75
CA PHE A 116 -2.47 24.24 6.00
C PHE A 116 -3.54 23.69 5.05
N ASN A 117 -4.46 24.53 4.56
CA ASN A 117 -5.49 24.10 3.62
C ASN A 117 -4.92 23.72 2.25
N SER A 118 -3.89 24.43 1.76
CA SER A 118 -3.24 24.05 0.49
C SER A 118 -2.41 22.78 0.64
N PHE A 119 -1.74 22.59 1.78
CA PHE A 119 -1.06 21.35 2.12
C PHE A 119 -2.04 20.16 2.24
N LYS A 120 -3.15 20.34 2.96
CA LYS A 120 -4.17 19.29 3.12
C LYS A 120 -4.76 18.86 1.77
N LYS A 121 -4.95 19.79 0.84
CA LYS A 121 -5.45 19.48 -0.50
C LYS A 121 -4.45 18.69 -1.35
N SER A 122 -3.15 19.00 -1.27
CA SER A 122 -2.12 18.27 -2.03
C SER A 122 -1.85 16.87 -1.51
N GLU A 123 -2.22 16.59 -0.25
CA GLU A 123 -2.10 15.28 0.37
C GLU A 123 -3.36 14.40 0.16
N GLY A 124 -4.47 14.96 -0.28
CA GLY A 124 -5.67 14.21 -0.64
C GLY A 124 -5.48 13.47 -1.97
N GLY A 125 -5.37 12.14 -1.92
CA GLY A 125 -5.27 11.28 -3.10
C GLY A 125 -6.59 11.10 -3.85
N SER A 126 -6.59 10.33 -4.94
CA SER A 126 -7.78 10.05 -5.75
C SER A 126 -8.91 9.38 -4.96
N MET A 127 -8.58 8.54 -3.97
CA MET A 127 -9.56 7.90 -3.07
C MET A 127 -10.24 8.90 -2.14
N THR A 128 -9.57 10.00 -1.81
CA THR A 128 -10.08 11.07 -0.94
C THR A 128 -11.27 11.81 -1.56
N VAL A 129 -11.34 11.85 -2.90
CA VAL A 129 -12.36 12.58 -3.67
C VAL A 129 -13.68 11.80 -3.78
N SER A 130 -13.64 10.47 -3.76
CA SER A 130 -14.83 9.63 -4.05
C SER A 130 -15.54 9.10 -2.81
N GLY A 131 -14.83 8.94 -1.68
CA GLY A 131 -15.38 8.36 -0.44
C GLY A 131 -15.93 9.38 0.56
N GLY A 132 -15.70 10.67 0.33
CA GLY A 132 -16.25 11.73 1.16
C GLY A 132 -17.64 12.11 0.67
N GLY A 133 -18.69 11.80 1.43
CA GLY A 133 -20.04 12.35 1.25
C GLY A 133 -20.07 13.86 1.53
N GLY A 134 -19.32 14.64 0.76
CA GLY A 134 -19.35 16.08 0.78
C GLY A 134 -20.52 16.56 -0.07
N LEU A 135 -21.58 17.03 0.58
CA LEU A 135 -22.52 17.93 -0.08
C LEU A 135 -21.74 19.17 -0.58
N PRO A 136 -22.06 19.73 -1.74
CA PRO A 136 -21.40 20.94 -2.23
C PRO A 136 -21.48 22.05 -1.15
N GLY A 137 -20.32 22.45 -0.63
CA GLY A 137 -20.20 23.44 0.47
C GLY A 137 -19.74 22.88 1.82
N ILE A 138 -19.68 21.56 2.00
CA ILE A 138 -19.11 20.93 3.21
C ILE A 138 -17.67 20.49 2.89
N ALA A 139 -16.72 20.94 3.72
CA ALA A 139 -15.31 20.55 3.59
C ALA A 139 -15.18 19.02 3.55
N THR A 140 -14.41 18.50 2.59
CA THR A 140 -14.08 17.08 2.55
C THR A 140 -13.30 16.71 3.83
N VAL A 141 -13.94 15.88 4.68
CA VAL A 141 -13.34 15.33 5.91
C VAL A 141 -12.39 14.16 5.63
N SER A 142 -12.36 13.71 4.38
CA SER A 142 -11.46 12.65 3.93
C SER A 142 -9.99 13.07 4.13
N GLY A 143 -9.18 12.14 4.63
CA GLY A 143 -7.77 12.31 5.02
C GLY A 143 -7.54 13.17 6.27
N SER A 144 -8.57 13.72 6.90
CA SER A 144 -8.40 14.71 7.99
C SER A 144 -7.73 14.17 9.25
N LEU A 145 -7.80 12.85 9.48
CA LEU A 145 -7.19 12.17 10.63
C LEU A 145 -5.89 11.44 10.28
N SER A 146 -5.44 11.54 9.02
CA SER A 146 -4.18 10.95 8.58
C SER A 146 -2.99 11.52 9.35
N VAL A 147 -1.94 10.70 9.51
CA VAL A 147 -0.70 11.10 10.18
C VAL A 147 -0.07 12.32 9.53
N ALA A 148 0.00 12.34 8.19
CA ALA A 148 0.52 13.47 7.42
C ALA A 148 -0.27 14.76 7.69
N THR A 149 -1.60 14.68 7.77
CA THR A 149 -2.45 15.83 8.07
C THR A 149 -2.26 16.34 9.49
N LYS A 150 -2.15 15.44 10.50
CA LYS A 150 -1.90 15.83 11.89
C LYS A 150 -0.54 16.51 12.05
N ILE A 151 0.51 15.93 11.49
CA ILE A 151 1.87 16.48 11.52
C ILE A 151 1.92 17.82 10.77
N GLY A 152 1.33 17.89 9.58
CA GLY A 152 1.26 19.12 8.80
C GLY A 152 0.53 20.23 9.55
N LYS A 153 -0.60 19.91 10.20
CA LYS A 153 -1.35 20.88 11.00
C LYS A 153 -0.52 21.40 12.16
N GLU A 154 0.13 20.51 12.91
CA GLU A 154 0.97 20.91 14.03
C GLU A 154 2.13 21.81 13.57
N HIS A 155 2.87 21.44 12.52
CA HIS A 155 4.00 22.26 12.08
C HIS A 155 3.59 23.58 11.41
N MET A 156 2.51 23.60 10.65
CA MET A 156 2.11 24.80 9.91
C MET A 156 1.31 25.78 10.78
N GLU A 157 0.40 25.31 11.63
CA GLU A 157 -0.45 26.19 12.44
C GLU A 157 0.19 26.52 13.79
N LYS A 158 0.66 25.51 14.55
CA LYS A 158 1.23 25.72 15.89
C LYS A 158 2.64 26.28 15.83
N HIS A 159 3.46 25.81 14.88
CA HIS A 159 4.85 26.26 14.75
C HIS A 159 5.07 27.31 13.66
N LYS A 160 4.00 27.76 12.96
CA LYS A 160 4.04 28.80 11.92
C LYS A 160 5.07 28.52 10.81
N ARG A 161 5.23 27.25 10.42
CA ARG A 161 6.17 26.83 9.37
C ARG A 161 5.47 26.67 8.02
N THR A 162 6.20 26.93 6.95
CA THR A 162 5.76 26.58 5.59
C THR A 162 6.08 25.11 5.33
N ALA A 163 5.20 24.42 4.59
CA ALA A 163 5.46 23.06 4.13
C ALA A 163 5.91 23.06 2.67
N PHE A 164 6.77 22.10 2.33
CA PHE A 164 7.25 21.88 0.98
C PHE A 164 7.09 20.40 0.64
N SER A 165 6.43 20.12 -0.49
CA SER A 165 6.10 18.78 -0.95
C SER A 165 6.88 18.48 -2.23
N ASN A 166 7.62 17.37 -2.24
CA ASN A 166 8.27 16.86 -3.44
C ASN A 166 7.74 15.46 -3.68
N LYS A 167 7.14 15.23 -4.86
CA LYS A 167 6.57 13.95 -5.25
C LYS A 167 7.24 13.48 -6.53
N ILE A 168 7.67 12.22 -6.54
CA ILE A 168 8.12 11.51 -7.74
C ILE A 168 7.28 10.24 -7.80
N GLU A 169 6.43 10.11 -8.80
CA GLU A 169 5.55 8.96 -8.95
C GLU A 169 5.91 8.20 -10.21
N TYR A 170 5.85 6.87 -10.13
CA TYR A 170 6.15 5.96 -11.22
C TYR A 170 4.98 5.00 -11.41
N ASP A 171 4.21 5.23 -12.47
CA ASP A 171 3.04 4.41 -12.78
C ASP A 171 3.43 3.29 -13.74
N ALA A 172 3.46 2.06 -13.23
CA ALA A 172 3.83 0.87 -13.99
C ALA A 172 2.62 0.02 -14.41
N TYR A 173 1.66 -0.16 -13.50
CA TYR A 173 0.52 -1.05 -13.69
C TYR A 173 -0.77 -0.46 -13.11
N THR A 174 -1.89 -0.72 -13.79
CA THR A 174 -3.22 -0.55 -13.22
C THR A 174 -3.77 -1.92 -12.83
N LEU A 175 -4.18 -2.06 -11.56
CA LEU A 175 -4.77 -3.28 -11.02
C LEU A 175 -6.29 -3.11 -10.89
N ILE A 176 -7.06 -4.04 -11.43
CA ILE A 176 -8.53 -3.99 -11.42
C ILE A 176 -9.09 -5.25 -10.78
N GLY A 177 -9.97 -5.09 -9.80
CA GLY A 177 -10.70 -6.21 -9.20
C GLY A 177 -11.77 -6.74 -10.14
N THR A 178 -11.90 -8.06 -10.24
CA THR A 178 -12.96 -8.69 -11.04
C THR A 178 -14.20 -8.97 -10.20
N GLU A 179 -15.38 -8.90 -10.81
CA GLU A 179 -16.69 -9.16 -10.16
C GLU A 179 -16.84 -10.59 -9.64
N LYS A 180 -15.97 -11.51 -10.06
CA LYS A 180 -15.96 -12.91 -9.61
C LYS A 180 -15.27 -13.10 -8.26
N ALA A 181 -14.81 -12.02 -7.63
CA ALA A 181 -14.22 -12.05 -6.32
C ALA A 181 -15.27 -12.35 -5.25
N GLY A 182 -15.16 -13.51 -4.59
CA GLY A 182 -15.91 -13.75 -3.36
C GLY A 182 -15.41 -12.84 -2.23
N PHE A 183 -16.17 -12.74 -1.14
CA PHE A 183 -15.74 -12.03 0.06
C PHE A 183 -14.58 -12.75 0.76
N ASP A 184 -13.78 -11.96 1.48
CA ASP A 184 -12.84 -12.51 2.45
C ASP A 184 -13.57 -13.24 3.57
N GLU A 185 -12.97 -14.31 4.11
CA GLU A 185 -13.60 -15.15 5.14
C GLU A 185 -13.93 -14.33 6.40
N VAL A 186 -13.00 -13.46 6.83
CA VAL A 186 -13.20 -12.62 8.03
C VAL A 186 -14.29 -11.58 7.78
N PHE A 187 -14.34 -11.02 6.57
CA PHE A 187 -15.40 -10.07 6.20
C PHE A 187 -16.77 -10.74 6.18
N GLN A 188 -16.85 -11.94 5.61
CA GLN A 188 -18.09 -12.72 5.52
C GLN A 188 -18.61 -13.14 6.89
N ASP A 189 -17.73 -13.59 7.79
CA ASP A 189 -18.11 -13.95 9.16
C ASP A 189 -18.73 -12.75 9.89
N ARG A 190 -18.10 -11.58 9.82
CA ARG A 190 -18.64 -10.35 10.42
C ARG A 190 -19.96 -9.91 9.82
N LEU A 191 -20.14 -10.09 8.51
CA LEU A 191 -21.40 -9.80 7.84
C LEU A 191 -22.51 -10.72 8.39
N ASN A 192 -22.21 -12.00 8.53
CA ASN A 192 -23.16 -12.98 9.08
C ASN A 192 -23.51 -12.66 10.53
N ASP A 193 -22.55 -12.24 11.35
CA ASP A 193 -22.80 -11.84 12.74
C ASP A 193 -23.77 -10.65 12.80
N ILE A 194 -23.64 -9.66 11.91
CA ILE A 194 -24.54 -8.51 11.84
C ILE A 194 -25.93 -8.91 11.35
N LEU A 195 -26.02 -9.79 10.36
CA LEU A 195 -27.30 -10.23 9.78
C LEU A 195 -28.12 -11.11 10.74
N ASN A 196 -27.46 -11.80 11.67
CA ASN A 196 -28.08 -12.69 12.64
C ASN A 196 -28.17 -12.09 14.05
N ALA A 197 -27.79 -10.82 14.23
CA ALA A 197 -27.94 -10.05 15.47
C ALA A 197 -29.31 -9.38 15.55
#